data_AF-A0A7S0U8I3-F1
#
_entry.id   AF-A0A7S0U8I3-F1
#
_cell.length_a   1.000
_cell.length_b   1.000
_cell.length_c   1.000
_cell.angle_alpha   90.00
_cell.angle_beta   90.00
_cell.angle_gamma   90.00
#
_symmetry.space_group_name_H-M   'P 1'
#
loop_
_entity.id
_entity.type
_entity.pdbx_description
1 polymer ?
#
loop_
_entity_poly.entity_id
_entity_poly.type
_entity_poly.pdbx_seq_one_letter_code
_entity_poly.pdbx_strand_id
1 'polypeptide(L)'
;YAAGCKARGGRGSVQLWQAWARLEEKRGEWWEATEVYSKGARHYPRDPLLLVEWSKLVERRGDAGEAGKLLKRALAVDDGNPYVLQCMASLEARQQRYSSARSLFERGAEAARARGARSEVSMLHAWAKMEASQGEVVTARELFQRAASLGVEEAWVFRWYAQLEAEHGDVWLARHFYARAVNAAPLDPQPWREWGELEEAAGNADRARTYAARASSLAVSKDLEGGRIDARKPLGRKWRKHS
;
A
#
# COMPACT_ATOMS: atom_id res chain seq x y z
N TYR A 1 -22.22 -8.94 19.87
CA TYR A 1 -21.57 -8.73 18.56
C TYR A 1 -21.85 -9.83 17.54
N ALA A 2 -21.85 -11.13 17.90
CA ALA A 2 -22.10 -12.23 16.95
C ALA A 2 -23.48 -12.21 16.23
N ALA A 3 -24.52 -11.61 16.83
CA ALA A 3 -25.85 -11.51 16.20
C ALA A 3 -25.94 -10.46 15.08
N GLY A 4 -25.01 -9.50 15.00
CA GLY A 4 -25.02 -8.41 14.00
C GLY A 4 -24.42 -8.79 12.64
N CYS A 5 -23.62 -9.87 12.56
CA CYS A 5 -22.97 -10.28 11.31
C CYS A 5 -23.89 -11.04 10.33
N LYS A 6 -25.15 -11.28 10.70
CA LYS A 6 -26.14 -11.98 9.86
C LYS A 6 -26.74 -11.11 8.74
N ALA A 7 -26.41 -9.82 8.69
CA ALA A 7 -27.01 -8.90 7.73
C ALA A 7 -26.20 -8.83 6.42
N ARG A 8 -26.80 -9.39 5.35
CA ARG A 8 -26.52 -9.20 3.92
C ARG A 8 -25.09 -9.55 3.46
N GLY A 9 -24.98 -10.64 2.69
CA GLY A 9 -23.77 -10.96 1.94
C GLY A 9 -23.35 -9.77 1.06
N GLY A 10 -22.23 -9.17 1.41
CA GLY A 10 -21.70 -7.97 0.77
C GLY A 10 -20.45 -7.49 1.49
N ARG A 11 -19.68 -6.59 0.87
CA ARG A 11 -18.41 -6.03 1.39
C ARG A 11 -18.47 -5.59 2.87
N GLY A 12 -19.63 -5.20 3.38
CA GLY A 12 -19.83 -4.82 4.78
C GLY A 12 -19.74 -5.97 5.79
N SER A 13 -20.14 -7.19 5.43
CA SER A 13 -20.01 -8.35 6.35
C SER A 13 -18.55 -8.79 6.49
N VAL A 14 -17.77 -8.71 5.40
CA VAL A 14 -16.33 -9.00 5.38
C VAL A 14 -15.54 -8.00 6.22
N GLN A 15 -15.83 -6.71 6.04
CA GLN A 15 -15.21 -5.65 6.85
C GLN A 15 -15.51 -5.82 8.34
N LEU A 16 -16.68 -6.35 8.69
CA LEU A 16 -17.04 -6.66 10.06
C LEU A 16 -16.25 -7.85 10.63
N TRP A 17 -16.09 -8.93 9.86
CA TRP A 17 -15.22 -10.06 10.25
C TRP A 17 -13.76 -9.63 10.37
N GLN A 18 -13.27 -8.79 9.45
CA GLN A 18 -11.92 -8.20 9.51
C GLN A 18 -11.75 -7.30 10.74
N ALA A 19 -12.71 -6.44 11.02
CA ALA A 19 -12.66 -5.54 12.18
C ALA A 19 -12.70 -6.33 13.50
N TRP A 20 -13.52 -7.37 13.57
CA TRP A 20 -13.56 -8.27 14.73
C TRP A 20 -12.24 -9.01 14.90
N ALA A 21 -11.71 -9.64 13.84
CA ALA A 21 -10.44 -10.35 13.94
C ALA A 21 -9.26 -9.44 14.33
N ARG A 22 -9.23 -8.20 13.82
CA ARG A 22 -8.22 -7.18 14.22
C ARG A 22 -8.37 -6.73 15.67
N LEU A 23 -9.59 -6.72 16.22
CA LEU A 23 -9.84 -6.41 17.63
C LEU A 23 -9.26 -7.52 18.53
N GLU A 24 -9.50 -8.79 18.18
CA GLU A 24 -8.94 -9.92 18.94
C GLU A 24 -7.42 -10.01 18.78
N GLU A 25 -6.88 -9.68 17.59
CA GLU A 25 -5.43 -9.60 17.38
C GLU A 25 -4.77 -8.59 18.32
N LYS A 26 -5.38 -7.42 18.52
CA LYS A 26 -4.89 -6.39 19.46
C LYS A 26 -4.93 -6.83 20.91
N ARG A 27 -5.76 -7.82 21.26
CA ARG A 27 -5.83 -8.40 22.60
C ARG A 27 -4.76 -9.46 22.84
N GLY A 28 -3.98 -9.82 21.81
CA GLY A 28 -2.88 -10.79 21.91
C GLY A 28 -3.29 -12.24 21.67
N GLU A 29 -4.58 -12.51 21.45
CA GLU A 29 -5.12 -13.86 21.32
C GLU A 29 -5.24 -14.26 19.84
N TRP A 30 -4.12 -14.66 19.21
CA TRP A 30 -4.08 -15.03 17.78
C TRP A 30 -5.00 -16.21 17.43
N TRP A 31 -5.30 -17.07 18.40
CA TRP A 31 -6.13 -18.26 18.21
C TRP A 31 -7.60 -17.85 18.08
N GLU A 32 -8.05 -16.85 18.85
CA GLU A 32 -9.37 -16.25 18.72
C GLU A 32 -9.53 -15.58 17.36
N ALA A 33 -8.52 -14.81 16.91
CA ALA A 33 -8.54 -14.21 15.58
C ALA A 33 -8.63 -15.26 14.46
N THR A 34 -7.91 -16.38 14.59
CA THR A 34 -7.98 -17.51 13.66
C THR A 34 -9.35 -18.18 13.69
N GLU A 35 -9.95 -18.33 14.86
CA GLU A 35 -11.30 -18.87 15.03
C GLU A 35 -12.36 -17.96 14.41
N VAL A 36 -12.22 -16.63 14.57
CA VAL A 36 -13.08 -15.63 13.92
C VAL A 36 -12.98 -15.72 12.40
N TYR A 37 -11.78 -15.84 11.83
CA TYR A 37 -11.61 -16.05 10.39
C TYR A 37 -12.15 -17.40 9.93
N SER A 38 -11.95 -18.48 10.69
CA SER A 38 -12.49 -19.81 10.39
C SER A 38 -14.02 -19.81 10.37
N LYS A 39 -14.67 -19.17 11.37
CA LYS A 39 -16.12 -18.96 11.41
C LYS A 39 -16.58 -18.13 10.22
N GLY A 40 -15.90 -17.02 9.93
CA GLY A 40 -16.20 -16.19 8.77
C GLY A 40 -16.12 -16.98 7.45
N ALA A 41 -15.07 -17.78 7.26
CA ALA A 41 -14.85 -18.59 6.07
C ALA A 41 -15.87 -19.73 5.91
N ARG A 42 -16.47 -20.22 7.01
CA ARG A 42 -17.61 -21.15 6.94
C ARG A 42 -18.88 -20.48 6.42
N HIS A 43 -19.11 -19.22 6.80
CA HIS A 43 -20.26 -18.45 6.34
C HIS A 43 -20.08 -17.90 4.92
N TYR A 44 -18.85 -17.55 4.55
CA TYR A 44 -18.51 -16.95 3.26
C TYR A 44 -17.35 -17.71 2.59
N PRO A 45 -17.53 -19.00 2.22
CA PRO A 45 -16.46 -19.85 1.72
C PRO A 45 -15.94 -19.46 0.33
N ARG A 46 -16.72 -18.67 -0.41
CA ARG A 46 -16.39 -18.17 -1.75
C ARG A 46 -15.98 -16.70 -1.75
N ASP A 47 -15.58 -16.14 -0.60
CA ASP A 47 -15.08 -14.77 -0.54
C ASP A 47 -13.53 -14.77 -0.60
N PRO A 48 -12.92 -14.35 -1.73
CA PRO A 48 -11.46 -14.34 -1.85
C PRO A 48 -10.79 -13.35 -0.88
N LEU A 49 -11.46 -12.25 -0.53
CA LEU A 49 -10.88 -11.22 0.35
C LEU A 49 -10.77 -11.72 1.79
N LEU A 50 -11.77 -12.45 2.27
CA LEU A 50 -11.73 -13.02 3.61
C LEU A 50 -10.61 -14.06 3.75
N LEU A 51 -10.42 -14.89 2.71
CA LEU A 51 -9.34 -15.88 2.65
C LEU A 51 -7.95 -15.22 2.61
N VAL A 52 -7.81 -14.09 1.89
CA VAL A 52 -6.56 -13.31 1.85
C VAL A 52 -6.24 -12.69 3.22
N GLU A 53 -7.22 -12.12 3.92
CA GLU A 53 -6.95 -11.54 5.24
C GLU A 53 -6.61 -12.62 6.28
N TRP A 54 -7.27 -13.78 6.19
CA TRP A 54 -6.88 -14.94 6.99
C TRP A 54 -5.46 -15.40 6.64
N SER A 55 -5.09 -15.48 5.35
CA SER A 55 -3.75 -15.89 4.95
C SER A 55 -2.67 -14.94 5.48
N LYS A 56 -2.92 -13.62 5.49
CA LYS A 56 -1.98 -12.64 6.07
C LYS A 56 -1.82 -12.78 7.59
N LEU A 57 -2.88 -13.13 8.30
CA LEU A 57 -2.77 -13.42 9.74
C LEU A 57 -1.87 -14.63 9.97
N VAL A 58 -2.10 -15.70 9.22
CA VAL A 58 -1.34 -16.96 9.31
C VAL A 58 0.12 -16.76 8.87
N GLU A 59 0.36 -15.95 7.83
CA GLU A 59 1.70 -15.55 7.41
C GLU A 59 2.44 -14.76 8.50
N ARG A 60 1.78 -13.80 9.18
CA ARG A 60 2.39 -13.05 10.29
C ARG A 60 2.77 -13.94 11.48
N ARG A 61 2.12 -15.09 11.63
CA ARG A 61 2.48 -16.14 12.61
C ARG A 61 3.69 -16.98 12.17
N GLY A 62 4.09 -16.89 10.91
CA GLY A 62 5.21 -17.63 10.33
C GLY A 62 4.82 -18.91 9.58
N ASP A 63 3.52 -19.23 9.46
CA ASP A 63 3.08 -20.39 8.67
C ASP A 63 2.78 -20.00 7.22
N ALA A 64 3.85 -19.83 6.45
CA ALA A 64 3.73 -19.52 5.02
C ALA A 64 3.05 -20.66 4.22
N GLY A 65 3.10 -21.90 4.72
CA GLY A 65 2.51 -23.06 4.05
C GLY A 65 0.99 -23.04 4.10
N GLU A 66 0.41 -22.81 5.29
CA GLU A 66 -1.03 -22.64 5.46
C GLU A 66 -1.54 -21.37 4.77
N ALA A 67 -0.80 -20.26 4.86
CA ALA A 67 -1.12 -19.03 4.13
C ALA A 67 -1.22 -19.29 2.61
N GLY A 68 -0.28 -20.04 2.04
CA GLY A 68 -0.30 -20.44 0.63
C GLY A 68 -1.52 -21.30 0.27
N LYS A 69 -1.95 -22.23 1.15
CA LYS A 69 -3.17 -23.04 0.93
C LYS A 69 -4.42 -22.16 0.90
N LEU A 70 -4.51 -21.17 1.78
CA LEU A 70 -5.64 -20.23 1.80
C LEU A 70 -5.69 -19.37 0.53
N LEU A 71 -4.54 -18.88 0.06
CA LEU A 71 -4.47 -18.12 -1.20
C LEU A 71 -4.81 -18.98 -2.42
N LYS A 72 -4.36 -20.24 -2.47
CA LYS A 72 -4.76 -21.19 -3.53
C LYS A 72 -6.27 -21.43 -3.53
N ARG A 73 -6.90 -21.54 -2.36
CA ARG A 73 -8.36 -21.62 -2.25
C ARG A 73 -9.05 -20.36 -2.76
N ALA A 74 -8.49 -19.18 -2.50
CA ALA A 74 -9.02 -17.92 -3.03
C ALA A 74 -8.92 -17.84 -4.56
N LEU A 75 -7.81 -18.28 -5.15
CA LEU A 75 -7.64 -18.37 -6.61
C LEU A 75 -8.53 -19.43 -7.26
N ALA A 76 -8.91 -20.50 -6.55
CA ALA A 76 -9.87 -21.47 -7.06
C ALA A 76 -11.29 -20.89 -7.21
N VAL A 77 -11.59 -19.76 -6.55
CA VAL A 77 -12.87 -19.06 -6.67
C VAL A 77 -12.83 -17.99 -7.78
N ASP A 78 -11.73 -17.23 -7.86
CA ASP A 78 -11.46 -16.21 -8.89
C ASP A 78 -9.97 -16.31 -9.27
N ASP A 79 -9.69 -17.04 -10.34
CA ASP A 79 -8.34 -17.38 -10.82
C ASP A 79 -7.57 -16.15 -11.33
N GLY A 80 -8.31 -15.13 -11.75
CA GLY A 80 -7.81 -13.87 -12.24
C GLY A 80 -7.89 -12.75 -11.21
N ASN A 81 -8.11 -12.99 -9.92
CA ASN A 81 -8.19 -11.89 -8.96
C ASN A 81 -6.82 -11.21 -8.76
N PRO A 82 -6.61 -9.94 -9.17
CA PRO A 82 -5.28 -9.32 -9.11
C PRO A 82 -4.79 -9.17 -7.67
N TYR A 83 -5.70 -8.90 -6.73
CA TYR A 83 -5.31 -8.73 -5.33
C TYR A 83 -4.83 -10.05 -4.71
N VAL A 84 -5.49 -11.17 -5.03
CA VAL A 84 -5.07 -12.50 -4.57
C VAL A 84 -3.73 -12.89 -5.21
N LEU A 85 -3.56 -12.66 -6.52
CA LEU A 85 -2.31 -12.92 -7.24
C LEU A 85 -1.15 -12.10 -6.66
N GLN A 86 -1.37 -10.82 -6.35
CA GLN A 86 -0.39 -9.95 -5.70
C GLN A 86 0.01 -10.48 -4.32
N CYS A 87 -0.96 -10.92 -3.51
CA CYS A 87 -0.69 -11.48 -2.18
C CYS A 87 0.10 -12.79 -2.27
N MET A 88 -0.24 -13.66 -3.22
CA MET A 88 0.49 -14.91 -3.46
C MET A 88 1.91 -14.66 -3.95
N ALA A 89 2.09 -13.74 -4.90
CA ALA A 89 3.41 -13.35 -5.39
C ALA A 89 4.29 -12.77 -4.26
N SER A 90 3.71 -11.92 -3.40
CA SER A 90 4.42 -11.36 -2.25
C SER A 90 4.82 -12.43 -1.22
N LEU A 91 3.96 -13.43 -0.99
CA LEU A 91 4.23 -14.55 -0.10
C LEU A 91 5.36 -15.46 -0.65
N GLU A 92 5.37 -15.72 -1.96
CA GLU A 92 6.44 -16.49 -2.60
C GLU A 92 7.77 -15.70 -2.62
N ALA A 93 7.71 -14.39 -2.84
CA ALA A 93 8.89 -13.51 -2.77
C ALA A 93 9.52 -13.49 -1.37
N ARG A 94 8.72 -13.47 -0.29
CA ARG A 94 9.23 -13.59 1.09
C ARG A 94 9.86 -14.96 1.37
N GLN A 95 9.41 -16.01 0.68
CA GLN A 95 10.03 -17.34 0.72
C GLN A 95 11.21 -17.48 -0.25
N GLN A 96 11.71 -16.39 -0.84
CA GLN A 96 12.81 -16.37 -1.80
C GLN A 96 12.56 -17.15 -3.09
N ARG A 97 11.29 -17.41 -3.44
CA ARG A 97 10.90 -18.10 -4.67
C ARG A 97 10.56 -17.10 -5.77
N TYR A 98 11.57 -16.32 -6.17
CA TYR A 98 11.40 -15.16 -7.05
C TYR A 98 10.92 -15.52 -8.46
N SER A 99 11.34 -16.66 -9.02
CA SER A 99 10.85 -17.13 -10.33
C SER A 99 9.34 -17.38 -10.32
N SER A 100 8.83 -18.06 -9.28
CA SER A 100 7.40 -18.27 -9.07
C SER A 100 6.67 -16.94 -8.83
N ALA A 101 7.26 -16.05 -8.02
CA ALA A 101 6.69 -14.73 -7.76
C ALA A 101 6.55 -13.89 -9.04
N ARG A 102 7.56 -13.89 -9.92
CA ARG A 102 7.52 -13.20 -11.23
C ARG A 102 6.37 -13.70 -12.10
N SER A 103 6.23 -15.02 -12.25
CA SER A 103 5.13 -15.60 -13.02
C SER A 103 3.75 -15.21 -12.45
N LEU A 104 3.63 -15.14 -11.11
CA LEU A 104 2.40 -14.67 -10.47
C LEU A 104 2.15 -13.16 -10.69
N PHE A 105 3.20 -12.33 -10.67
CA PHE A 105 3.09 -10.90 -10.96
C PHE A 105 2.73 -10.63 -12.43
N GLU A 106 3.29 -11.38 -13.38
CA GLU A 106 2.94 -11.29 -14.80
C GLU A 106 1.45 -11.60 -15.02
N ARG A 107 1.00 -12.74 -14.53
CA ARG A 107 -0.43 -13.12 -14.56
C ARG A 107 -1.30 -12.09 -13.86
N GLY A 108 -0.83 -11.57 -12.72
CA GLY A 108 -1.48 -10.51 -11.97
C GLY A 108 -1.61 -9.22 -12.78
N ALA A 109 -0.59 -8.84 -13.54
CA ALA A 109 -0.57 -7.61 -14.32
C ALA A 109 -1.52 -7.70 -15.51
N GLU A 110 -1.59 -8.85 -16.18
CA GLU A 110 -2.57 -9.12 -17.24
C GLU A 110 -4.00 -9.03 -16.71
N ALA A 111 -4.27 -9.72 -15.60
CA ALA A 111 -5.58 -9.70 -14.95
C ALA A 111 -5.99 -8.31 -14.42
N ALA A 112 -5.01 -7.52 -13.96
CA ALA A 112 -5.21 -6.17 -13.46
C ALA A 112 -5.49 -5.19 -14.61
N ARG A 113 -4.77 -5.31 -15.72
CA ARG A 113 -4.98 -4.52 -16.94
C ARG A 113 -6.42 -4.65 -17.44
N ALA A 114 -6.96 -5.87 -17.46
CA ALA A 114 -8.34 -6.13 -17.85
C ALA A 114 -9.38 -5.45 -16.93
N ARG A 115 -9.01 -5.13 -15.68
CA ARG A 115 -9.89 -4.48 -14.70
C ARG A 115 -9.72 -2.96 -14.63
N GLY A 116 -8.63 -2.42 -15.18
CA GLY A 116 -8.42 -0.99 -15.36
C GLY A 116 -7.10 -0.46 -14.77
N ALA A 117 -6.74 0.75 -15.19
CA ALA A 117 -5.43 1.37 -14.95
C ALA A 117 -5.04 1.41 -13.45
N ARG A 118 -5.96 1.73 -12.54
CA ARG A 118 -5.65 1.76 -11.09
C ARG A 118 -5.24 0.39 -10.55
N SER A 119 -5.90 -0.69 -11.01
CA SER A 119 -5.54 -2.05 -10.60
C SER A 119 -4.17 -2.43 -11.16
N GLU A 120 -3.91 -2.08 -12.42
CA GLU A 120 -2.62 -2.35 -13.09
C GLU A 120 -1.48 -1.62 -12.39
N VAL A 121 -1.65 -0.34 -12.06
CA VAL A 121 -0.66 0.46 -11.32
C VAL A 121 -0.34 -0.15 -9.96
N SER A 122 -1.35 -0.62 -9.21
CA SER A 122 -1.11 -1.27 -7.92
C SER A 122 -0.33 -2.57 -8.05
N MET A 123 -0.59 -3.36 -9.09
CA MET A 123 0.14 -4.59 -9.36
C MET A 123 1.58 -4.32 -9.79
N LEU A 124 1.78 -3.40 -10.75
CA LEU A 124 3.10 -3.01 -11.24
C LEU A 124 3.98 -2.46 -10.12
N HIS A 125 3.42 -1.67 -9.21
CA HIS A 125 4.14 -1.18 -8.04
C HIS A 125 4.63 -2.32 -7.14
N ALA A 126 3.78 -3.30 -6.85
CA ALA A 126 4.16 -4.43 -6.00
C ALA A 126 5.25 -5.29 -6.65
N TRP A 127 5.17 -5.49 -7.97
CA TRP A 127 6.19 -6.19 -8.73
C TRP A 127 7.51 -5.41 -8.75
N ALA A 128 7.48 -4.12 -9.07
CA ALA A 128 8.66 -3.27 -9.11
C ALA A 128 9.39 -3.23 -7.75
N LYS A 129 8.65 -3.20 -6.65
CA LYS A 129 9.22 -3.25 -5.30
C LYS A 129 9.94 -4.58 -5.01
N MET A 130 9.44 -5.69 -5.55
CA MET A 130 10.09 -6.98 -5.43
C MET A 130 11.37 -7.05 -6.28
N GLU A 131 11.34 -6.58 -7.53
CA GLU A 131 12.54 -6.54 -8.37
C GLU A 131 13.61 -5.61 -7.78
N ALA A 132 13.23 -4.44 -7.26
CA ALA A 132 14.14 -3.54 -6.58
C ALA A 132 14.79 -4.18 -5.34
N SER A 133 14.04 -4.99 -4.56
CA SER A 133 14.62 -5.69 -3.40
C SER A 133 15.56 -6.84 -3.80
N GLN A 134 15.49 -7.31 -5.05
CA GLN A 134 16.44 -8.26 -5.63
C GLN A 134 17.65 -7.59 -6.28
N GLY A 135 17.69 -6.26 -6.33
CA GLY A 135 18.73 -5.50 -7.04
C GLY A 135 18.51 -5.41 -8.55
N GLU A 136 17.36 -5.88 -9.06
CA GLU A 136 16.99 -5.80 -10.48
C GLU A 136 16.43 -4.40 -10.82
N VAL A 137 17.28 -3.38 -10.68
CA VAL A 137 16.91 -1.96 -10.80
C VAL A 137 16.36 -1.61 -12.18
N VAL A 138 16.91 -2.21 -13.25
CA VAL A 138 16.46 -1.94 -14.64
C VAL A 138 15.02 -2.36 -14.83
N THR A 139 14.68 -3.59 -14.45
CA THR A 139 13.32 -4.12 -14.50
C THR A 139 12.38 -3.33 -13.60
N ALA A 140 12.82 -2.98 -12.38
CA ALA A 140 12.02 -2.15 -11.48
C ALA A 140 11.69 -0.77 -12.08
N ARG A 141 12.68 -0.14 -12.74
CA ARG A 141 12.52 1.14 -13.44
C ARG A 141 11.52 1.03 -14.59
N GLU A 142 11.62 0.01 -15.43
CA GLU A 142 10.68 -0.22 -16.53
C GLU A 142 9.24 -0.40 -16.03
N LEU A 143 9.06 -1.14 -14.94
CA LEU A 143 7.76 -1.35 -14.31
C LEU A 143 7.18 -0.04 -13.75
N PHE A 144 7.99 0.80 -13.10
CA PHE A 144 7.55 2.11 -12.63
C PHE A 144 7.26 3.10 -13.75
N GLN A 145 8.05 3.11 -14.82
CA GLN A 145 7.79 3.92 -16.01
C GLN A 145 6.45 3.53 -16.65
N ARG A 146 6.20 2.22 -16.80
CA ARG A 146 4.91 1.73 -17.25
C ARG A 146 3.79 2.18 -16.32
N ALA A 147 3.95 2.06 -15.00
CA ALA A 147 2.94 2.53 -14.04
C ALA A 147 2.67 4.04 -14.15
N ALA A 148 3.72 4.86 -14.30
CA ALA A 148 3.60 6.31 -14.46
C ALA A 148 2.95 6.71 -15.80
N SER A 149 3.13 5.90 -16.86
CA SER A 149 2.54 6.14 -18.18
C SER A 149 1.02 5.91 -18.23
N LEU A 150 0.47 5.15 -17.28
CA LEU A 150 -0.97 4.86 -17.21
C LEU A 150 -1.81 6.08 -16.78
N GLY A 151 -1.19 7.22 -16.47
CA GLY A 151 -1.87 8.48 -16.20
C GLY A 151 -2.62 8.53 -14.87
N VAL A 152 -2.36 7.58 -13.97
CA VAL A 152 -2.97 7.54 -12.64
C VAL A 152 -2.23 8.53 -11.73
N GLU A 153 -2.87 9.65 -11.42
CA GLU A 153 -2.29 10.74 -10.60
C GLU A 153 -2.37 10.46 -9.09
N GLU A 154 -1.77 9.34 -8.68
CA GLU A 154 -1.71 8.96 -7.27
C GLU A 154 -0.31 9.27 -6.74
N ALA A 155 -0.22 10.12 -5.71
CA ALA A 155 1.05 10.62 -5.17
C ALA A 155 2.02 9.50 -4.77
N TRP A 156 1.49 8.39 -4.25
CA TRP A 156 2.31 7.25 -3.82
C TRP A 156 3.06 6.60 -4.99
N VAL A 157 2.51 6.58 -6.21
CA VAL A 157 3.17 5.98 -7.39
C VAL A 157 4.44 6.77 -7.73
N PHE A 158 4.31 8.10 -7.81
CA PHE A 158 5.43 8.97 -8.11
C PHE A 158 6.46 8.97 -6.98
N ARG A 159 6.02 8.94 -5.73
CA ARG A 159 6.91 8.83 -4.58
C ARG A 159 7.80 7.58 -4.64
N TRP A 160 7.21 6.41 -4.89
CA TRP A 160 7.99 5.17 -4.99
C TRP A 160 8.95 5.18 -6.18
N TYR A 161 8.54 5.77 -7.31
CA TYR A 161 9.46 5.88 -8.44
C TYR A 161 10.61 6.85 -8.14
N ALA A 162 10.30 7.99 -7.51
CA ALA A 162 11.31 8.94 -7.05
C ALA A 162 12.31 8.31 -6.07
N GLN A 163 11.83 7.47 -5.16
CA GLN A 163 12.68 6.74 -4.22
C GLN A 163 13.62 5.77 -4.93
N LEU A 164 13.14 4.99 -5.92
CA LEU A 164 14.01 4.10 -6.68
C LEU A 164 15.14 4.87 -7.38
N GLU A 165 14.82 6.00 -8.02
CA GLU A 165 15.81 6.82 -8.71
C GLU A 165 16.75 7.56 -7.75
N ALA A 166 16.26 7.94 -6.57
CA ALA A 166 17.09 8.53 -5.52
C ALA A 166 18.15 7.55 -5.00
N GLU A 167 17.81 6.26 -4.89
CA GLU A 167 18.70 5.22 -4.39
C GLU A 167 19.66 4.67 -5.47
N HIS A 168 19.21 4.53 -6.72
CA HIS A 168 19.93 3.76 -7.75
C HIS A 168 20.07 4.47 -9.10
N GLY A 169 19.75 5.76 -9.18
CA GLY A 169 19.59 6.42 -10.47
C GLY A 169 19.87 7.91 -10.45
N ASP A 170 19.09 8.62 -11.25
CA ASP A 170 19.32 10.03 -11.53
C ASP A 170 18.58 10.91 -10.51
N VAL A 171 19.35 11.68 -9.75
CA VAL A 171 18.87 12.70 -8.81
C VAL A 171 17.91 13.68 -9.49
N TRP A 172 18.13 14.04 -10.76
CA TRP A 172 17.22 14.89 -11.52
C TRP A 172 15.86 14.24 -11.73
N LEU A 173 15.84 12.96 -12.11
CA LEU A 173 14.61 12.21 -12.31
C LEU A 173 13.86 12.00 -10.99
N ALA A 174 14.60 11.73 -9.91
CA ALA A 174 14.05 11.66 -8.57
C ALA A 174 13.35 12.98 -8.17
N ARG A 175 14.00 14.13 -8.40
CA ARG A 175 13.38 15.46 -8.18
C ARG A 175 12.11 15.66 -9.00
N HIS A 176 12.12 15.27 -10.28
CA HIS A 176 10.95 15.37 -11.15
C HIS A 176 9.74 14.60 -10.57
N PHE A 177 9.97 13.36 -10.14
CA PHE A 177 8.89 12.54 -9.58
C PHE A 177 8.47 12.96 -8.16
N TYR A 178 9.39 13.44 -7.31
CA TYR A 178 9.01 14.07 -6.04
C TYR A 178 8.13 15.30 -6.25
N ALA A 179 8.46 16.15 -7.23
CA ALA A 179 7.62 17.29 -7.60
C ALA A 179 6.20 16.87 -8.03
N ARG A 180 6.09 15.80 -8.83
CA ARG A 180 4.78 15.22 -9.19
C ARG A 180 4.04 14.63 -7.99
N ALA A 181 4.75 13.97 -7.07
CA ALA A 181 4.17 13.39 -5.86
C ALA A 181 3.56 14.47 -4.96
N VAL A 182 4.29 15.57 -4.71
CA VAL A 182 3.76 16.67 -3.89
C VAL A 182 2.63 17.42 -4.57
N ASN A 183 2.62 17.52 -5.90
CA ASN A 183 1.50 18.13 -6.63
C ASN A 183 0.24 17.27 -6.55
N ALA A 184 0.38 15.94 -6.62
CA ALA A 184 -0.74 15.01 -6.49
C ALA A 184 -1.31 14.94 -5.06
N ALA A 185 -0.46 15.08 -4.02
CA ALA A 185 -0.90 15.16 -2.63
C ALA A 185 -0.19 16.29 -1.86
N PRO A 186 -0.64 17.56 -2.01
CA PRO A 186 0.06 18.71 -1.42
C PRO A 186 0.08 18.75 0.10
N LEU A 187 -0.83 18.02 0.74
CA LEU A 187 -0.98 17.94 2.19
C LEU A 187 -0.25 16.74 2.80
N ASP A 188 0.30 15.83 1.98
CA ASP A 188 1.07 14.70 2.50
C ASP A 188 2.48 15.17 2.89
N PRO A 189 2.89 15.10 4.17
CA PRO A 189 4.24 15.49 4.58
C PRO A 189 5.32 14.54 4.04
N GLN A 190 4.97 13.31 3.66
CA GLN A 190 5.95 12.26 3.42
C GLN A 190 6.83 12.51 2.16
N PRO A 191 6.28 12.84 0.98
CA PRO A 191 7.11 13.15 -0.19
C PRO A 191 8.01 14.38 0.02
N TRP A 192 7.58 15.36 0.82
CA TRP A 192 8.40 16.53 1.16
C TRP A 192 9.62 16.15 2.00
N ARG A 193 9.46 15.21 2.95
CA ARG A 193 10.56 14.74 3.79
C ARG A 193 11.62 14.02 2.96
N GLU A 194 11.18 13.06 2.15
CA GLU A 194 12.08 12.25 1.30
C GLU A 194 12.78 13.10 0.23
N TRP A 195 12.10 14.11 -0.31
CA TRP A 195 12.73 15.07 -1.20
C TRP A 195 13.76 15.94 -0.47
N GLY A 196 13.49 16.35 0.78
CA GLY A 196 14.46 17.04 1.62
C GLY A 196 15.73 16.21 1.85
N GLU A 197 15.57 14.93 2.18
CA GLU A 197 16.67 13.96 2.36
C GLU A 197 17.50 13.79 1.07
N LEU A 198 16.84 13.70 -0.09
CA LEU A 198 17.51 13.67 -1.39
C LEU A 198 18.36 14.93 -1.63
N GLU A 199 17.82 16.11 -1.34
CA GLU A 199 18.55 17.37 -1.54
C GLU A 199 19.71 17.52 -0.56
N GLU A 200 19.57 17.03 0.67
CA GLU A 200 20.65 16.99 1.65
C GLU A 200 21.79 16.09 1.17
N ALA A 201 21.47 14.88 0.70
CA ALA A 201 22.44 13.97 0.09
C ALA A 201 23.12 14.57 -1.16
N ALA A 202 22.40 15.40 -1.92
CA ALA A 202 22.93 16.12 -3.07
C ALA A 202 23.70 17.42 -2.72
N GLY A 203 23.83 17.78 -1.44
CA GLY A 203 24.56 18.96 -0.97
C GLY A 203 23.77 20.29 -1.02
N ASN A 204 22.47 20.25 -1.33
CA ASN A 204 21.62 21.44 -1.44
C ASN A 204 20.92 21.77 -0.12
N ALA A 205 21.70 22.21 0.88
CA ALA A 205 21.23 22.47 2.23
C ALA A 205 20.04 23.45 2.33
N ASP A 206 19.97 24.47 1.45
CA ASP A 206 18.87 25.44 1.45
C ASP A 206 17.53 24.82 1.03
N ARG A 207 17.55 23.98 -0.01
CA ARG A 207 16.36 23.24 -0.47
C ARG A 207 15.94 22.19 0.56
N ALA A 208 16.92 21.45 1.10
CA ALA A 208 16.67 20.46 2.16
C ALA A 208 15.95 21.09 3.36
N ARG A 209 16.45 22.24 3.85
CA ARG A 209 15.82 23.00 4.95
C ARG A 209 14.40 23.45 4.61
N THR A 210 14.18 23.92 3.38
CA THR A 210 12.87 24.39 2.93
C THR A 210 11.86 23.25 2.89
N TYR A 211 12.22 22.10 2.33
CA TYR A 211 11.34 20.93 2.22
C TYR A 211 11.11 20.27 3.58
N ALA A 212 12.13 20.19 4.44
CA ALA A 212 11.99 19.70 5.81
C ALA A 212 11.07 20.59 6.65
N ALA A 213 11.20 21.93 6.56
CA ALA A 213 10.29 22.85 7.24
C ALA A 213 8.85 22.69 6.77
N ARG A 214 8.65 22.48 5.45
CA ARG A 214 7.33 22.21 4.89
C ARG A 214 6.75 20.89 5.40
N ALA A 215 7.52 19.81 5.38
CA ALA A 215 7.10 18.50 5.90
C ALA A 215 6.70 18.58 7.37
N SER A 216 7.50 19.25 8.20
CA SER A 216 7.21 19.46 9.63
C SER A 216 5.93 20.28 9.83
N SER A 217 5.73 21.35 9.06
CA SER A 217 4.51 22.16 9.15
C SER A 217 3.25 21.34 8.84
N LEU A 218 3.31 20.48 7.82
CA LEU A 218 2.20 19.61 7.43
C LEU A 218 1.95 18.48 8.44
N ALA A 219 3.00 17.94 9.04
CA ALA A 219 2.88 16.94 10.10
C ALA A 219 2.20 17.52 11.35
N VAL A 220 2.65 18.69 11.81
CA VAL A 220 2.03 19.42 12.93
C VAL A 220 0.58 19.79 12.62
N SER A 221 0.30 20.23 11.39
CA SER A 221 -1.08 20.48 10.91
C SER A 221 -1.94 19.22 11.04
N LYS A 222 -1.46 18.08 10.54
CA LYS A 222 -2.17 16.79 10.59
C LYS A 222 -2.45 16.32 12.02
N ASP A 223 -1.51 16.55 12.93
CA ASP A 223 -1.65 16.17 14.35
C ASP A 223 -2.63 17.10 15.09
N LEU A 224 -2.70 18.38 14.70
CA LEU A 224 -3.64 19.36 15.25
C LEU A 224 -5.04 19.28 14.60
N GLU A 225 -5.15 18.76 13.38
CA GLU A 225 -6.35 18.81 12.52
C GLU A 225 -6.97 17.44 12.27
N GLY A 226 -7.27 16.72 13.35
CA GLY A 226 -8.34 15.72 13.36
C GLY A 226 -9.74 16.26 13.03
N GLY A 227 -9.85 17.37 12.28
CA GLY A 227 -11.10 18.01 11.86
C GLY A 227 -10.91 19.38 11.19
N ARG A 228 -10.83 19.36 9.84
CA ARG A 228 -11.11 20.48 8.89
C ARG A 228 -10.16 21.70 8.91
N ILE A 229 -9.24 21.76 7.95
CA ILE A 229 -8.97 23.03 7.24
C ILE A 229 -9.70 23.03 5.90
N ASP A 230 -10.35 24.15 5.58
CA ASP A 230 -10.81 24.45 4.23
C ASP A 230 -9.63 24.93 3.37
N ALA A 231 -9.25 24.12 2.38
CA ALA A 231 -8.09 24.32 1.51
C ALA A 231 -8.13 25.64 0.70
N ARG A 232 -9.25 26.37 0.70
CA ARG A 232 -9.39 27.65 -0.03
C ARG A 232 -9.03 28.89 0.78
N LYS A 233 -8.94 28.83 2.12
CA LYS A 233 -8.59 30.00 2.97
C LYS A 233 -7.72 29.62 4.18
N PRO A 234 -6.39 29.49 4.01
CA PRO A 234 -5.47 29.05 5.07
C PRO A 234 -5.23 30.06 6.21
N LEU A 235 -5.77 31.29 6.15
CA LEU A 235 -5.52 32.36 7.14
C LEU A 235 -6.78 32.84 7.89
N GLY A 236 -7.85 32.04 7.92
CA GLY A 236 -9.17 32.46 8.41
C GLY A 236 -9.39 32.52 9.94
N ARG A 237 -8.37 32.38 10.80
CA ARG A 237 -8.57 32.51 12.26
C ARG A 237 -7.92 33.76 12.82
N LYS A 238 -8.73 34.62 13.43
CA LYS A 238 -8.27 35.71 14.30
C LYS A 238 -7.56 35.11 15.51
N TRP A 239 -6.30 35.46 15.68
CA TRP A 239 -5.49 35.12 16.84
C TRP A 239 -6.17 35.64 18.14
N ARG A 240 -6.20 34.82 19.19
CA ARG A 240 -6.61 35.23 20.54
C ARG A 240 -5.47 34.91 21.52
N LYS A 241 -5.08 35.92 22.30
CA LYS A 241 -4.09 35.80 23.38
C LYS A 241 -4.76 35.12 24.57
N HIS A 242 -4.20 34.01 25.04
CA HIS A 242 -4.56 33.46 26.34
C HIS A 242 -3.82 34.27 27.41
N SER A 243 -4.61 34.88 28.30
CA SER A 243 -4.19 35.53 29.55
C SER A 243 -3.67 34.51 30.55
#